data_AF-A0ABD1GZA0-F1
#
_entry.id   AF-A0ABD1GZA0-F1
#
_cell.length_a   1.000
_cell.length_b   1.000
_cell.length_c   1.000
_cell.angle_alpha   90.00
_cell.angle_beta   90.00
_cell.angle_gamma   90.00
#
_symmetry.space_group_name_H-M   'P 1'
#
loop_
_entity.id
_entity.type
_entity.pdbx_description
1 polymer ?
#
loop_
_entity_poly.entity_id
_entity_poly.type
_entity_poly.pdbx_seq_one_letter_code
_entity_poly.pdbx_strand_id
1 'polypeptide(L)'
;MTIQNPNPNHSARPRRRRTSHLFRGSMEHLRANDIDTITGSVKCKRCDKKFQVECDLDAKFREVAEYVTMYHQDMCHRGPTVWDHPALLDCRFCGQHNCAKPVASKKERKINWLFLFLGQMVGCCKLLELSPHGTFY
;
A
#
# COMPACT_ATOMS: atom_id res chain seq x y z
N MET A 1 -19.71 49.28 16.77
CA MET A 1 -19.65 48.19 15.77
C MET A 1 -18.24 48.11 15.21
N THR A 2 -17.42 47.18 15.70
CA THR A 2 -16.28 46.65 14.94
C THR A 2 -16.04 45.23 15.40
N ILE A 3 -16.31 44.27 14.53
CA ILE A 3 -16.14 42.84 14.76
C ILE A 3 -14.64 42.53 14.66
N GLN A 4 -14.06 41.97 15.72
CA GLN A 4 -12.76 41.30 15.66
C GLN A 4 -12.98 39.94 14.99
N ASN A 5 -12.41 39.78 13.80
CA ASN A 5 -12.32 38.50 13.10
C ASN A 5 -11.06 37.74 13.59
N PRO A 6 -11.17 36.56 14.22
CA PRO A 6 -10.00 35.77 14.53
C PRO A 6 -9.59 34.94 13.29
N ASN A 7 -8.43 35.30 12.75
CA ASN A 7 -7.70 34.55 11.73
C ASN A 7 -7.32 33.13 12.25
N PRO A 8 -7.74 32.02 11.60
CA PRO A 8 -7.33 30.69 11.99
C PRO A 8 -6.01 30.34 11.27
N ASN A 9 -4.89 30.59 11.94
CA ASN A 9 -3.60 30.02 11.54
C ASN A 9 -3.60 28.50 11.85
N HIS A 10 -4.17 27.70 10.96
CA HIS A 10 -3.96 26.26 10.94
C HIS A 10 -2.54 25.96 10.48
N SER A 11 -1.66 25.72 11.45
CA SER A 11 -0.33 25.17 11.22
C SER A 11 -0.42 23.83 10.47
N ALA A 12 -0.06 23.82 9.19
CA ALA A 12 0.18 22.61 8.44
C ALA A 12 1.44 21.92 9.01
N ARG A 13 1.25 20.93 9.88
CA ARG A 13 2.35 20.15 10.45
C ARG A 13 2.90 19.17 9.38
N PRO A 14 4.22 19.05 9.23
CA PRO A 14 4.81 18.18 8.22
C PRO A 14 4.59 16.70 8.59
N ARG A 15 3.99 15.94 7.67
CA ARG A 15 3.81 14.49 7.75
C ARG A 15 5.15 13.79 7.93
N ARG A 16 5.36 13.19 9.11
CA ARG A 16 6.57 12.43 9.43
C ARG A 16 6.53 11.08 8.73
N ARG A 17 7.43 10.86 7.77
CA ARG A 17 7.62 9.57 7.07
C ARG A 17 8.49 8.66 7.93
N ARG A 18 7.88 7.65 8.58
CA ARG A 18 8.61 6.51 9.17
C ARG A 18 8.02 5.21 8.65
N THR A 19 8.71 4.59 7.69
CA THR A 19 8.46 3.21 7.29
C THR A 19 9.30 2.28 8.18
N SER A 20 8.72 1.79 9.28
CA SER A 20 9.35 0.77 10.14
C SER A 20 8.94 -0.63 9.66
N HIS A 21 9.94 -1.47 9.40
CA HIS A 21 9.80 -2.76 8.71
C HIS A 21 9.35 -3.93 9.61
N LEU A 22 8.74 -3.67 10.76
CA LEU A 22 8.17 -4.67 11.67
C LEU A 22 6.88 -4.10 12.27
N PHE A 23 5.84 -3.94 11.45
CA PHE A 23 4.56 -3.46 11.92
C PHE A 23 3.67 -4.64 12.34
N ARG A 24 3.81 -5.10 13.59
CA ARG A 24 2.74 -5.83 14.29
C ARG A 24 1.93 -4.81 15.10
N GLY A 25 1.26 -3.89 14.41
CA GLY A 25 0.42 -2.89 15.06
C GLY A 25 -1.03 -3.08 14.69
N SER A 26 -1.90 -2.91 15.67
CA SER A 26 -3.32 -2.75 15.43
C SER A 26 -3.59 -1.38 14.80
N MET A 27 -4.79 -1.19 14.23
CA MET A 27 -5.23 0.13 13.75
C MET A 27 -5.15 1.19 14.85
N GLU A 28 -5.38 0.82 16.12
CA GLU A 28 -5.20 1.76 17.24
C GLU A 28 -3.76 2.25 17.36
N HIS A 29 -2.78 1.37 17.15
CA HIS A 29 -1.36 1.74 17.20
C HIS A 29 -0.96 2.66 16.03
N LEU A 30 -1.51 2.45 14.82
CA LEU A 30 -1.27 3.37 13.69
C LEU A 30 -1.80 4.77 13.99
N ARG A 31 -3.05 4.84 14.46
CA ARG A 31 -3.72 6.10 14.81
C ARG A 31 -3.05 6.81 15.96
N ALA A 32 -2.65 6.09 17.00
CA ALA A 32 -1.95 6.65 18.16
C ALA A 32 -0.56 7.25 17.80
N ASN A 33 0.00 6.87 16.65
CA ASN A 33 1.26 7.41 16.16
C ASN A 33 1.08 8.40 14.99
N ASP A 34 -0.15 8.89 14.76
CA ASP A 34 -0.51 9.81 13.68
C ASP A 34 -0.08 9.31 12.29
N ILE A 35 -0.09 7.99 12.10
CA ILE A 35 0.19 7.37 10.81
C ILE A 35 -1.14 7.27 10.08
N ASP A 36 -1.40 8.25 9.20
CA ASP A 36 -2.60 8.34 8.36
C ASP A 36 -2.38 7.80 6.93
N THR A 37 -1.11 7.66 6.53
CA THR A 37 -0.73 7.41 5.15
C THR A 37 0.37 6.34 5.07
N ILE A 38 0.20 5.37 4.18
CA ILE A 38 1.26 4.42 3.79
C ILE A 38 1.79 4.79 2.42
N THR A 39 3.12 4.70 2.27
CA THR A 39 3.79 4.99 0.99
C THR A 39 4.41 3.75 0.39
N GLY A 40 4.34 3.64 -0.93
CA GLY A 40 4.92 2.53 -1.68
C GLY A 40 5.49 2.94 -3.02
N SER A 41 6.65 2.38 -3.35
CA SER A 41 7.31 2.57 -4.64
C SER A 41 6.65 1.72 -5.72
N VAL A 42 6.31 2.33 -6.84
CA VAL A 42 5.83 1.64 -8.04
C VAL A 42 6.69 1.97 -9.25
N LYS A 43 6.72 1.08 -10.24
CA LYS A 43 7.39 1.26 -11.53
C LYS A 43 6.40 1.01 -12.65
N CYS A 44 6.30 1.96 -13.58
CA CYS A 44 5.55 1.78 -14.80
C CYS A 44 6.22 0.74 -15.71
N LYS A 45 5.46 -0.23 -16.22
CA LYS A 45 5.92 -1.23 -17.20
C LYS A 45 6.02 -0.69 -18.64
N ARG A 46 5.54 0.53 -18.91
CA ARG A 46 5.51 1.16 -20.25
C ARG A 46 6.64 2.16 -20.45
N CYS A 47 6.84 3.06 -19.49
CA CYS A 47 7.84 4.13 -19.58
C CYS A 47 8.99 3.98 -18.58
N ASP A 48 9.02 2.86 -17.84
CA ASP A 48 10.03 2.51 -16.84
C ASP A 48 10.25 3.48 -15.66
N LYS A 49 9.49 4.59 -15.60
CA LYS A 49 9.57 5.56 -14.51
C LYS A 49 9.10 4.95 -13.18
N LYS A 50 9.86 5.26 -12.13
CA LYS A 50 9.55 4.91 -10.73
C LYS A 50 8.96 6.12 -10.01
N PHE A 51 7.98 5.89 -9.15
CA PHE A 51 7.38 6.93 -8.31
C PHE A 51 6.84 6.37 -7.00
N GLN A 52 6.63 7.25 -6.02
CA GLN A 52 5.95 6.95 -4.78
C GLN A 52 4.44 7.15 -4.95
N VAL A 53 3.69 6.25 -4.35
CA VAL A 53 2.24 6.31 -4.20
C VAL A 53 1.94 6.39 -2.72
N GLU A 54 1.02 7.27 -2.36
CA GLU A 54 0.52 7.44 -1.00
C GLU A 54 -0.89 6.85 -0.92
N CYS A 55 -1.14 6.01 0.08
CA CYS A 55 -2.42 5.37 0.34
C CYS A 55 -2.94 5.86 1.69
N ASP A 56 -4.16 6.39 1.71
CA ASP A 56 -4.87 6.69 2.95
C ASP A 56 -5.18 5.39 3.70
N LEU A 57 -4.70 5.30 4.94
CA LEU A 57 -4.78 4.08 5.74
C LEU A 57 -6.20 3.69 6.08
N ASP A 58 -7.00 4.64 6.58
CA ASP A 58 -8.35 4.36 7.05
C ASP A 58 -9.28 4.01 5.89
N ALA A 59 -9.19 4.73 4.78
CA ALA A 59 -9.98 4.46 3.59
C ALA A 59 -9.63 3.08 3.01
N LYS A 60 -8.35 2.76 2.82
CA LYS A 60 -7.95 1.47 2.25
C LYS A 60 -8.17 0.31 3.20
N PHE A 61 -7.99 0.50 4.50
CA PHE A 61 -8.30 -0.53 5.48
C PHE A 61 -9.79 -0.87 5.45
N ARG A 62 -10.67 0.14 5.42
CA ARG A 62 -12.12 -0.06 5.31
C ARG A 62 -12.51 -0.80 4.04
N GLU A 63 -11.99 -0.36 2.89
CA GLU A 63 -12.22 -1.00 1.58
C GLU A 63 -11.84 -2.48 1.60
N VAL A 64 -10.65 -2.81 2.11
CA VAL A 64 -10.17 -4.19 2.18
C VAL A 64 -10.94 -4.99 3.23
N ALA A 65 -11.27 -4.42 4.38
CA ALA A 65 -12.06 -5.09 5.42
C ALA A 65 -13.46 -5.44 4.93
N GLU A 66 -14.15 -4.50 4.28
CA GLU A 66 -15.46 -4.74 3.65
C GLU A 66 -15.39 -5.87 2.62
N TYR A 67 -14.36 -5.85 1.77
CA TYR A 67 -14.14 -6.91 0.79
C TYR A 67 -13.90 -8.27 1.45
N VAL A 68 -13.01 -8.34 2.44
CA VAL A 68 -12.74 -9.59 3.16
C VAL A 68 -14.00 -10.09 3.86
N THR A 69 -14.76 -9.24 4.56
CA THR A 69 -16.01 -9.63 5.21
C THR A 69 -17.02 -10.18 4.20
N MET A 70 -17.12 -9.58 3.02
CA MET A 70 -18.07 -10.00 1.98
C MET A 70 -17.70 -11.37 1.37
N TYR A 71 -16.41 -11.65 1.16
CA TYR A 71 -15.95 -12.82 0.41
C TYR A 71 -15.19 -13.85 1.25
N HIS A 72 -15.13 -13.71 2.58
CA HIS A 72 -14.30 -14.56 3.46
C HIS A 72 -14.55 -16.07 3.29
N GLN A 73 -15.79 -16.48 3.00
CA GLN A 73 -16.13 -17.89 2.79
C GLN A 73 -15.49 -18.47 1.52
N ASP A 74 -15.37 -17.65 0.48
CA ASP A 74 -14.72 -18.04 -0.78
C ASP A 74 -13.19 -18.01 -0.68
N MET A 75 -12.66 -17.32 0.35
CA MET A 75 -11.23 -17.19 0.60
C MET A 75 -10.60 -18.36 1.38
N CYS A 76 -11.40 -19.36 1.82
CA CYS A 76 -10.92 -20.44 2.69
C CYS A 76 -9.89 -21.38 2.03
N HIS A 77 -9.92 -21.52 0.69
CA HIS A 77 -9.03 -22.44 -0.04
C HIS A 77 -8.04 -21.71 -0.96
N ARG A 78 -8.37 -20.50 -1.41
CA ARG A 78 -7.51 -19.64 -2.24
C ARG A 78 -7.77 -18.18 -1.90
N GLY A 79 -6.79 -17.31 -2.17
CA GLY A 79 -7.05 -15.87 -2.17
C GLY A 79 -8.12 -15.50 -3.22
N PRO A 80 -8.84 -14.39 -3.01
CA PRO A 80 -9.83 -13.90 -3.95
C PRO A 80 -9.21 -13.65 -5.33
N THR A 81 -9.96 -13.88 -6.40
CA THR A 81 -9.48 -13.79 -7.79
C THR A 81 -8.93 -12.41 -8.15
N VAL A 82 -9.44 -11.35 -7.51
CA VAL A 82 -8.91 -9.98 -7.66
C VAL A 82 -7.45 -9.86 -7.20
N TRP A 83 -7.01 -10.70 -6.27
CA TRP A 83 -5.61 -10.74 -5.85
C TRP A 83 -4.75 -11.63 -6.75
N ASP A 84 -5.33 -12.48 -7.60
CA ASP A 84 -4.57 -13.27 -8.59
C ASP A 84 -4.19 -12.41 -9.81
N HIS A 85 -5.09 -11.50 -10.20
CA HIS A 85 -4.89 -10.53 -11.27
C HIS A 85 -5.10 -9.09 -10.75
N PRO A 86 -4.21 -8.60 -9.89
CA PRO A 86 -4.36 -7.28 -9.28
C PRO A 86 -4.35 -6.18 -10.33
N ALA A 87 -5.30 -5.25 -10.19
CA ALA A 87 -5.29 -4.01 -10.94
C ALA A 87 -4.03 -3.22 -10.57
N LEU A 88 -3.20 -2.92 -11.57
CA LEU A 88 -2.05 -2.05 -11.43
C LEU A 88 -2.51 -0.60 -11.41
N LEU A 89 -1.66 0.28 -10.87
CA LEU A 89 -1.95 1.70 -10.89
C LEU A 89 -1.73 2.31 -12.27
N ASP A 90 -2.38 3.44 -12.48
CA ASP A 90 -2.15 4.28 -13.65
C ASP A 90 -0.81 5.00 -13.52
N CYS A 91 -0.14 5.22 -14.66
CA CYS A 91 1.11 5.94 -14.65
C CYS A 91 0.88 7.44 -14.78
N ARG A 92 1.19 8.19 -13.72
CA ARG A 92 1.18 9.66 -13.70
C ARG A 92 2.12 10.35 -14.70
N PHE A 93 3.01 9.60 -15.37
CA PHE A 93 3.99 10.18 -16.30
C PHE A 93 3.69 9.92 -17.77
N CYS A 94 3.10 8.79 -18.12
CA CYS A 94 2.71 8.50 -19.51
C CYS A 94 1.20 8.41 -19.71
N GLY A 95 0.40 8.62 -18.66
CA GLY A 95 -1.07 8.60 -18.69
C GLY A 95 -1.68 7.22 -18.93
N GLN A 96 -0.86 6.18 -19.09
CA GLN A 96 -1.33 4.83 -19.40
C GLN A 96 -1.98 4.19 -18.17
N HIS A 97 -3.13 3.56 -18.40
CA HIS A 97 -3.87 2.87 -17.35
C HIS A 97 -3.27 1.50 -17.03
N ASN A 98 -3.48 1.04 -15.79
CA ASN A 98 -3.18 -0.33 -15.35
C ASN A 98 -1.77 -0.81 -15.76
N CYS A 99 -0.75 -0.01 -15.44
CA CYS A 99 0.61 -0.25 -15.91
C CYS A 99 1.72 -0.05 -14.87
N ALA A 100 1.44 0.54 -13.71
CA ALA A 100 2.40 0.74 -12.64
C ALA A 100 2.31 -0.36 -11.58
N LYS A 101 3.37 -1.17 -11.47
CA LYS A 101 3.47 -2.27 -10.52
C LYS A 101 4.34 -1.91 -9.32
N PRO A 102 4.10 -2.48 -8.13
CA PRO A 102 4.95 -2.25 -6.97
C PRO A 102 6.40 -2.72 -7.23
N VAL A 103 7.35 -2.00 -6.64
CA VAL A 103 8.78 -2.33 -6.70
C VAL A 103 9.15 -3.10 -5.45
N ALA A 104 9.54 -4.36 -5.62
CA ALA A 104 10.26 -5.09 -4.58
C ALA A 104 11.76 -4.81 -4.73
N SER A 105 12.37 -4.18 -3.71
CA SER A 105 13.81 -3.92 -3.69
C SER A 105 14.56 -5.23 -3.43
N LYS A 106 15.18 -5.81 -4.46
CA LYS A 106 16.03 -7.01 -4.33
C LYS A 106 17.20 -6.80 -3.36
N LYS A 107 17.72 -5.58 -3.29
CA LYS A 107 18.89 -5.22 -2.47
C LYS A 107 18.55 -5.14 -0.98
N GLU A 108 17.32 -4.81 -0.63
CA GLU A 108 16.91 -4.57 0.76
C GLU A 108 16.03 -5.70 1.31
N ARG A 109 15.59 -6.67 0.47
CA ARG A 109 14.64 -7.75 0.82
C ARG A 109 13.43 -7.28 1.63
N LYS A 110 13.11 -5.99 1.55
CA LYS A 110 12.08 -5.33 2.33
C LYS A 110 10.94 -5.01 1.40
N ILE A 111 9.96 -5.90 1.41
CA ILE A 111 8.68 -5.70 0.76
C ILE A 111 7.78 -4.94 1.75
N ASN A 112 7.16 -3.84 1.30
CA ASN A 112 6.15 -3.16 2.11
C ASN A 112 4.82 -3.94 2.00
N TRP A 113 4.68 -4.99 2.81
CA TRP A 113 3.52 -5.88 2.80
C TRP A 113 2.21 -5.14 3.09
N LEU A 114 2.23 -4.15 3.99
CA LEU A 114 1.04 -3.36 4.31
C LEU A 114 0.58 -2.54 3.09
N PHE A 115 1.50 -1.90 2.37
CA PHE A 115 1.17 -1.20 1.13
C PHE A 115 0.61 -2.14 0.06
N LEU A 116 1.19 -3.33 -0.11
CA LEU A 116 0.69 -4.30 -1.09
C LEU A 116 -0.70 -4.81 -0.75
N PHE A 117 -0.93 -5.12 0.53
CA PHE A 117 -2.22 -5.62 1.00
C PHE A 117 -3.31 -4.55 0.86
N LEU A 118 -3.08 -3.36 1.41
CA LEU A 118 -4.03 -2.24 1.33
C LEU A 118 -4.24 -1.72 -0.10
N GLY A 119 -3.22 -1.85 -0.94
CA GLY A 119 -3.33 -1.56 -2.38
C GLY A 119 -3.97 -2.69 -3.20
N GLN A 120 -4.37 -3.81 -2.58
CA GLN A 120 -4.86 -5.02 -3.25
C GLN A 120 -3.91 -5.56 -4.34
N MET A 121 -2.61 -5.31 -4.18
CA MET A 121 -1.54 -5.64 -5.13
C MET A 121 -0.72 -6.87 -4.70
N VAL A 122 -1.22 -7.70 -3.78
CA VAL A 122 -0.48 -8.86 -3.25
C VAL A 122 -0.06 -9.81 -4.38
N GLY A 123 -0.91 -10.04 -5.38
CA GLY A 123 -0.57 -10.87 -6.56
C GLY A 123 0.49 -10.28 -7.50
N CYS A 124 0.80 -8.97 -7.40
CA CYS A 124 1.89 -8.38 -8.18
C CYS A 124 3.23 -8.95 -7.73
N CYS A 125 3.30 -9.34 -6.46
CA CYS A 125 4.39 -10.09 -5.88
C CYS A 125 4.11 -11.58 -6.08
N LYS A 126 4.15 -12.05 -7.34
CA LYS A 126 4.44 -13.46 -7.60
C LYS A 126 5.68 -13.79 -6.79
N LEU A 127 5.55 -14.69 -5.81
CA LEU A 127 6.63 -15.26 -4.97
C LEU A 127 7.97 -14.59 -5.28
N LEU A 128 8.30 -13.49 -4.60
CA LEU A 128 9.70 -13.12 -4.53
C LEU A 128 10.38 -14.31 -3.86
N GLU A 129 10.98 -15.19 -4.66
CA GLU A 129 12.10 -16.00 -4.21
C GLU A 129 11.77 -16.91 -3.01
N LEU A 130 10.59 -17.54 -2.96
CA LEU A 130 10.45 -18.81 -2.24
C LEU A 130 10.95 -19.95 -3.15
N SER A 131 12.17 -19.81 -3.68
CA SER A 131 12.93 -21.00 -4.02
C SER A 131 13.25 -21.66 -2.68
N PRO A 132 12.88 -22.92 -2.42
CA PRO A 132 13.55 -23.66 -1.36
C PRO A 132 15.02 -23.72 -1.77
N HIS A 133 15.86 -22.86 -1.19
CA HIS A 133 17.28 -23.16 -1.13
C HIS A 133 17.41 -24.36 -0.19
N GLY A 134 17.37 -25.54 -0.79
CA GLY A 134 17.39 -26.81 -0.08
C GLY A 134 17.11 -27.93 -1.05
N THR A 135 18.10 -28.22 -1.89
CA THR A 135 18.26 -29.51 -2.56
C THR A 135 17.97 -30.64 -1.56
N PHE A 136 16.93 -31.43 -1.82
CA PHE A 136 16.84 -32.77 -1.27
C PHE A 136 17.75 -33.65 -2.15
N TYR A 137 18.94 -33.95 -1.62
CA TYR A 137 19.62 -35.21 -1.91
C TYR A 137 19.17 -36.23 -0.86
#